data_AF-F3KKL7-F1
#
_entry.id   AF-F3KKL7-F1
#
_cell.length_a   1.000
_cell.length_b   1.000
_cell.length_c   1.000
_cell.angle_alpha   90.00
_cell.angle_beta   90.00
_cell.angle_gamma   90.00
#
_symmetry.space_group_name_H-M   'P 1'
#
loop_
_entity.id
_entity.type
_entity.pdbx_description
1 polymer ?
#
loop_
_entity_poly.entity_id
_entity_poly.type
_entity_poly.pdbx_seq_one_letter_code
_entity_poly.pdbx_strand_id
1 'polypeptide(L)'
;MKDSIVAVEGKRDASALKRLGFSGEVIEFHRFGGIVNFADYVSRYEKIIILFDRDRKGRYLTGKTIQLLQRRTKIDLSFKRKLTSITNGKIRFTEQLICYESYLV
;
A
#
# COMPACT_ATOMS: atom_id res chain seq x y z
N MET A 1 -15.99 12.51 5.35
CA MET A 1 -14.77 12.18 4.55
C MET A 1 -14.47 10.70 4.77
N LYS A 2 -13.89 9.98 3.81
CA LYS A 2 -13.45 8.59 4.04
C LYS A 2 -12.11 8.63 4.81
N ASP A 3 -12.05 7.95 5.95
CA ASP A 3 -11.01 8.13 6.97
C ASP A 3 -9.59 7.77 6.51
N SER A 4 -9.38 6.63 5.88
CA SER A 4 -8.05 6.16 5.45
C SER A 4 -8.15 5.03 4.43
N ILE A 5 -7.20 4.99 3.48
CA ILE A 5 -7.09 3.90 2.49
C ILE A 5 -5.69 3.29 2.46
N VAL A 6 -5.62 2.02 2.06
CA VAL A 6 -4.37 1.32 1.77
C VAL A 6 -4.17 1.23 0.27
N ALA A 7 -3.01 1.66 -0.22
CA ALA A 7 -2.62 1.49 -1.61
C ALA A 7 -1.53 0.42 -1.76
N VAL A 8 -1.77 -0.50 -2.68
CA VAL A 8 -0.83 -1.56 -3.09
C VAL A 8 -0.56 -1.48 -4.59
N GLU A 9 0.49 -2.17 -5.09
CA GLU A 9 0.81 -2.11 -6.51
C GLU A 9 -0.22 -2.86 -7.37
N GLY A 10 -0.61 -4.07 -6.95
CA GLY A 10 -1.50 -4.91 -7.75
C GLY A 10 -2.43 -5.84 -6.98
N LYS A 11 -3.20 -6.61 -7.76
CA LYS A 11 -4.24 -7.54 -7.29
C LYS A 11 -3.73 -8.60 -6.31
N ARG A 12 -2.49 -9.09 -6.49
CA ARG A 12 -1.90 -10.12 -5.63
C ARG A 12 -1.68 -9.60 -4.21
N ASP A 13 -1.19 -8.37 -4.07
CA ASP A 13 -1.01 -7.70 -2.78
C ASP A 13 -2.35 -7.47 -2.08
N ALA A 14 -3.35 -6.98 -2.83
CA ALA A 14 -4.68 -6.75 -2.30
C ALA A 14 -5.31 -8.06 -1.78
N SER A 15 -5.16 -9.13 -2.56
CA SER A 15 -5.61 -10.47 -2.17
C SER A 15 -4.90 -10.98 -0.92
N ALA A 16 -3.58 -10.82 -0.83
CA ALA A 16 -2.81 -11.21 0.35
C ALA A 16 -3.30 -10.50 1.61
N LEU A 17 -3.51 -9.18 1.56
CA LEU A 17 -4.06 -8.42 2.69
C LEU A 17 -5.47 -8.92 3.08
N LYS A 18 -6.35 -9.15 2.10
CA LYS A 18 -7.71 -9.63 2.34
C LYS A 18 -7.74 -11.02 2.98
N ARG A 19 -6.91 -11.94 2.48
CA ARG A 19 -6.79 -13.31 3.02
C ARG A 19 -6.21 -13.33 4.44
N LEU A 20 -5.45 -12.30 4.81
CA LEU A 20 -4.96 -12.10 6.17
C LEU A 20 -5.98 -11.41 7.10
N GLY A 21 -7.22 -11.24 6.66
CA GLY A 21 -8.28 -10.65 7.47
C GLY A 21 -8.35 -9.12 7.44
N PHE A 22 -7.60 -8.44 6.55
CA PHE A 22 -7.71 -6.98 6.44
C PHE A 22 -9.07 -6.56 5.85
N SER A 23 -9.93 -5.97 6.68
CA SER A 23 -11.29 -5.56 6.28
C SER A 23 -11.36 -4.18 5.63
N GLY A 24 -10.35 -3.32 5.77
CA GLY A 24 -10.35 -1.95 5.23
C GLY A 24 -10.32 -1.84 3.70
N GLU A 25 -10.49 -0.62 3.19
CA GLU A 25 -10.45 -0.33 1.75
C GLU A 25 -9.02 -0.41 1.21
N VAL A 26 -8.82 -1.25 0.19
CA VAL A 26 -7.55 -1.46 -0.52
C VAL A 26 -7.73 -1.05 -1.96
N ILE A 27 -6.84 -0.19 -2.46
CA ILE A 27 -6.79 0.21 -3.87
C ILE A 27 -5.53 -0.30 -4.55
N GLU A 28 -5.67 -0.69 -5.81
CA GLU A 28 -4.60 -1.26 -6.62
C GLU A 28 -4.08 -0.21 -7.62
N PHE A 29 -2.82 0.19 -7.49
CA PHE A 29 -2.20 1.20 -8.36
C PHE A 29 -2.35 0.86 -9.86
N HIS A 30 -2.15 -0.39 -10.25
CA HIS A 30 -2.24 -0.81 -11.66
C HIS A 30 -3.61 -0.57 -12.31
N ARG A 31 -4.70 -0.40 -11.54
CA ARG A 31 -6.03 -0.12 -12.08
C ARG A 31 -6.21 1.32 -12.55
N PHE A 32 -5.32 2.24 -12.18
CA PHE A 32 -5.47 3.66 -12.48
C PHE A 32 -4.84 4.10 -13.81
N GLY A 33 -4.07 3.23 -14.47
CA GLY A 33 -3.43 3.56 -15.74
C GLY A 33 -2.34 4.64 -15.67
N GLY A 34 -1.90 5.03 -14.46
CA GLY A 34 -0.85 6.02 -14.29
C GLY A 34 -0.87 6.72 -12.94
N ILE A 35 0.23 7.39 -12.62
CA ILE A 35 0.44 8.06 -11.32
C ILE A 35 -0.45 9.28 -11.11
N VAL A 36 -0.80 10.00 -12.18
CA VAL A 36 -1.66 11.19 -12.11
C VAL A 36 -3.08 10.79 -11.73
N ASN A 37 -3.69 9.85 -12.45
CA ASN A 37 -5.03 9.33 -12.15
C ASN A 37 -5.11 8.72 -10.74
N PHE A 38 -4.07 7.98 -10.34
CA PHE A 38 -3.95 7.46 -8.99
C PHE A 38 -3.95 8.58 -7.95
N ALA A 39 -3.11 9.60 -8.15
CA ALA A 39 -3.03 10.73 -7.23
C ALA A 39 -4.37 11.49 -7.14
N ASP A 40 -5.02 11.76 -8.27
CA ASP A 40 -6.31 12.45 -8.30
C ASP A 40 -7.39 11.66 -7.55
N TYR A 41 -7.44 10.33 -7.70
CA TYR A 41 -8.35 9.49 -6.94
C TYR A 41 -8.06 9.53 -5.42
N VAL A 42 -6.79 9.37 -5.05
CA VAL A 42 -6.34 9.33 -3.65
C VAL A 42 -6.50 10.67 -2.94
N SER A 43 -6.43 11.79 -3.67
CA SER A 43 -6.54 13.13 -3.10
C SER A 43 -7.87 13.41 -2.38
N ARG A 44 -8.88 12.54 -2.57
CA ARG A 44 -10.19 12.60 -1.92
C ARG A 44 -10.21 12.05 -0.50
N TYR A 45 -9.12 11.40 -0.08
CA TYR A 45 -8.98 10.76 1.22
C TYR A 45 -8.09 11.59 2.15
N GLU A 46 -8.37 11.54 3.45
CA GLU A 46 -7.58 12.25 4.46
C GLU A 46 -6.18 11.67 4.62
N LYS A 47 -6.09 10.34 4.52
CA LYS A 47 -4.87 9.59 4.75
C LYS A 47 -4.76 8.42 3.77
N ILE A 48 -3.56 8.23 3.26
CA ILE A 48 -3.17 7.05 2.48
C ILE A 48 -2.02 6.34 3.17
N ILE A 49 -2.15 5.02 3.33
CA ILE A 49 -1.08 4.12 3.72
C ILE A 49 -0.52 3.49 2.44
N ILE A 50 0.78 3.68 2.17
CA ILE A 50 1.42 3.14 0.96
C ILE A 50 2.17 1.86 1.30
N LEU A 51 1.75 0.75 0.68
CA LEU A 51 2.36 -0.58 0.78
C LEU A 51 2.92 -1.05 -0.58
N PHE A 52 3.47 -0.12 -1.36
CA PHE A 52 4.24 -0.48 -2.56
C PHE A 52 5.51 -1.24 -2.20
N ASP A 53 6.05 -1.98 -3.16
CA ASP A 53 7.19 -2.86 -2.92
C ASP A 53 8.49 -2.07 -2.68
N ARG A 54 9.50 -2.76 -2.14
CA ARG A 54 10.82 -2.16 -1.85
C ARG A 54 11.75 -2.12 -3.07
N ASP A 55 11.28 -2.57 -4.23
CA ASP A 55 12.07 -2.62 -5.44
C ASP A 55 12.26 -1.21 -6.06
N ARG A 56 12.87 -1.14 -7.25
CA ARG A 56 13.10 0.14 -7.94
C ARG A 56 11.78 0.83 -8.31
N LYS A 57 10.77 0.06 -8.75
CA LYS A 57 9.49 0.56 -9.24
C LYS A 57 8.64 1.09 -8.08
N GLY A 58 8.47 0.31 -7.01
CA GLY A 58 7.72 0.71 -5.83
C GLY A 58 8.32 1.92 -5.13
N ARG A 59 9.66 2.04 -5.09
CA ARG A 59 10.34 3.26 -4.61
C ARG A 59 10.05 4.47 -5.49
N TYR A 60 10.10 4.32 -6.80
CA TYR A 60 9.74 5.39 -7.74
C TYR A 60 8.28 5.85 -7.55
N LEU A 61 7.33 4.91 -7.49
CA LEU A 61 5.92 5.19 -7.28
C LEU A 61 5.66 5.89 -5.95
N THR A 62 6.33 5.43 -4.88
CA THR A 62 6.25 6.07 -3.55
C THR A 62 6.72 7.53 -3.63
N GLY A 63 7.89 7.78 -4.24
CA GLY A 63 8.44 9.12 -4.38
C GLY A 63 7.52 10.06 -5.18
N LYS A 64 6.97 9.57 -6.30
CA LYS A 64 6.01 10.35 -7.11
C LYS A 64 4.71 10.63 -6.37
N THR A 65 4.20 9.65 -5.62
CA THR A 65 2.99 9.84 -4.80
C THR A 65 3.20 10.93 -3.76
N ILE A 66 4.35 10.93 -3.08
CA ILE A 66 4.71 11.99 -2.12
C ILE A 66 4.77 13.34 -2.82
N GLN A 67 5.46 13.42 -3.95
CA GLN A 67 5.60 14.68 -4.70
C GLN A 67 4.22 15.29 -5.06
N LEU A 68 3.27 14.46 -5.48
CA LEU A 68 1.95 14.90 -5.94
C LEU A 68 0.98 15.18 -4.78
N LEU A 69 1.04 14.42 -3.68
CA LEU A 69 -0.03 14.39 -2.67
C LEU A 69 0.35 14.95 -1.30
N GLN A 70 1.63 15.15 -0.98
CA GLN A 70 2.06 15.55 0.37
C GLN A 70 1.39 16.82 0.91
N ARG A 71 0.89 17.69 0.03
CA ARG A 71 0.20 18.95 0.40
C ARG A 71 -1.31 18.80 0.58
N ARG A 72 -1.90 17.67 0.16
CA ARG A 72 -3.36 17.46 0.08
C ARG A 72 -3.84 16.29 0.95
N THR A 73 -3.01 15.27 1.12
CA THR A 73 -3.36 14.02 1.82
C THR A 73 -2.20 13.61 2.72
N LYS A 74 -2.51 13.12 3.94
CA LYS A 74 -1.48 12.56 4.84
C LYS A 74 -0.97 11.22 4.28
N ILE A 75 0.33 11.11 4.07
CA ILE A 75 0.96 9.90 3.54
C ILE A 75 1.66 9.16 4.68
N ASP A 76 1.24 7.91 4.92
CA ASP A 76 1.77 7.06 5.96
C ASP A 76 2.59 5.91 5.36
N LEU A 77 3.89 5.94 5.64
CA LEU A 77 4.86 4.90 5.25
C LEU A 77 5.30 4.04 6.44
N SER A 78 4.75 4.28 7.63
CA SER A 78 5.19 3.63 8.87
C SER A 78 4.93 2.12 8.86
N PHE A 79 3.83 1.69 8.26
CA PHE A 79 3.47 0.27 8.14
C PHE A 79 4.49 -0.53 7.34
N LYS A 80 5.02 0.03 6.25
CA LYS A 80 6.10 -0.59 5.48
C LYS A 80 7.37 -0.79 6.32
N ARG A 81 7.70 0.19 7.17
CA ARG A 81 8.84 0.09 8.11
C ARG A 81 8.59 -0.95 9.19
N LYS A 82 7.40 -0.95 9.80
CA LYS A 82 6.99 -1.94 10.82
C LYS A 82 7.01 -3.37 10.27
N LEU A 83 6.47 -3.58 9.06
CA LEU A 83 6.52 -4.87 8.36
C LEU A 83 7.94 -5.40 8.21
N THR A 84 8.87 -4.56 7.73
CA THR A 84 10.27 -4.96 7.61
C THR A 84 10.88 -5.30 8.98
N SER A 85 10.58 -4.49 10.00
CA SER A 85 11.11 -4.69 11.35
C SER A 85 10.59 -5.99 12.00
N ILE A 86 9.29 -6.23 11.97
CA ILE A 86 8.65 -7.40 12.61
C ILE A 86 9.07 -8.70 11.93
N THR A 87 9.29 -8.64 10.60
CA THR A 87 9.63 -9.81 9.79
C THR A 87 11.13 -10.05 9.68
N ASN A 88 11.96 -9.23 10.34
CA ASN A 88 13.42 -9.22 10.19
C ASN A 88 13.85 -9.22 8.71
N GLY A 89 13.13 -8.46 7.88
CA GLY A 89 13.40 -8.34 6.44
C GLY A 89 13.10 -9.58 5.60
N LYS A 90 12.48 -10.63 6.17
CA LYS A 90 12.05 -11.83 5.44
C LYS A 90 10.91 -11.54 4.46
N ILE A 91 10.05 -10.59 4.80
CA ILE A 91 8.98 -10.11 3.92
C ILE A 91 9.45 -8.81 3.26
N ARG A 92 9.59 -8.87 1.94
CA ARG A 92 10.00 -7.73 1.10
C ARG A 92 8.87 -7.21 0.23
N PHE A 93 7.89 -8.06 -0.08
CA PHE A 93 6.73 -7.78 -0.91
C PHE A 93 5.45 -8.02 -0.13
N THR A 94 4.43 -7.21 -0.37
CA THR A 94 3.14 -7.33 0.34
C THR A 94 2.49 -8.70 0.06
N GLU A 95 2.61 -9.20 -1.17
CA GLU A 95 2.13 -10.53 -1.56
C GLU A 95 2.77 -11.70 -0.80
N GLN A 96 3.98 -11.56 -0.23
CA GLN A 96 4.58 -12.61 0.60
C GLN A 96 3.89 -12.79 1.95
N LEU A 97 3.10 -11.81 2.39
CA LEU A 97 2.38 -11.91 3.66
C LEU A 97 1.41 -13.09 3.69
N ILE A 98 1.02 -13.62 2.53
CA ILE A 98 0.12 -14.77 2.43
C ILE A 98 0.64 -16.02 3.17
N CYS A 99 1.95 -16.16 3.39
CA CYS A 99 2.50 -17.28 4.16
C CYS A 99 2.03 -17.33 5.62
N TYR A 100 1.46 -16.24 6.13
CA TYR A 100 0.89 -16.18 7.48
C TYR A 100 -0.58 -16.56 7.54
N GLU A 101 -1.25 -16.78 6.40
CA GLU A 101 -2.67 -17.13 6.35
C GLU A 101 -2.98 -18.40 7.14
N SER A 102 -2.11 -19.42 7.06
CA SER A 102 -2.28 -20.69 7.79
C SER A 102 -2.20 -20.54 9.33
N TYR A 103 -1.74 -19.40 9.84
CA TYR A 103 -1.63 -19.10 11.26
C TYR A 103 -2.83 -18.30 11.80
N LEU A 104 -3.81 -17.97 10.95
CA LEU A 104 -5.01 -17.21 11.34
C LEU A 104 -6.22 -18.10 11.64
N VAL A 105 -5.97 -19.40 11.89
CA VAL A 105 -6.98 -20.40 12.29
C VAL A 105 -7.39 -20.21 13.73
#